data_AF-U6GQ29-F1
#
_entry.id   AF-U6GQ29-F1
#
_cell.length_a   1.000
_cell.length_b   1.000
_cell.length_c   1.000
_cell.angle_alpha   90.00
_cell.angle_beta   90.00
_cell.angle_gamma   90.00
#
_symmetry.space_group_name_H-M   'P 1'
#
loop_
_entity.id
_entity.type
_entity.pdbx_description
1 polymer ?
#
loop_
_entity_poly.entity_id
_entity_poly.type
_entity_poly.pdbx_seq_one_letter_code
_entity_poly.pdbx_strand_id
1 'polypeptide(L)'
;MVDTGLRDDGRGENYRESLLLGSRIKAEVNRQYKHLELDLEAVFRRLLLLRKKKYACCIIQDYHKKEYLLQQKGLDFVRRDWALLTKQAGEQLLKIIFGVNMQQQQQQQQQQQQQGTGAGDTAAAAAGAAAAEEEDAVDKVVSLIHERLQAMRAALEEGRVPLDLFVITKALTKPPQLYARSAATPAAAAAACMQPHVLVALRLLAAGRAVQAGNEISYIICDEESIQKAEAKQQQQQQQQQQQQQQQQQQQRVRSAAERAYHPSEVKALNLKPDIKYYLQQQLFPPIQRLCCFIQGVSAARLADCLGLQQQQINLLKDMHANADDEDGDTLTTSTQGEDKILALIHKKADAFKSCNIPAQVPCGLCGAWTPAAEGLMTSKCSGCSSWLSPSALRGVLRLYLSFLLNTFHIHTFRCSECSSRYEFLPPGPLSSGASLRCPLCERGKVVDCLPPQLLYFQLQHLRFLLAN
;
A
#
# COMPACT_ATOMS: atom_id res chain seq x y z
N MET A 1 -23.93 1.17 -8.90
CA MET A 1 -24.21 1.06 -7.45
C MET A 1 -24.94 2.33 -7.05
N VAL A 2 -26.07 2.21 -6.37
CA VAL A 2 -26.83 3.34 -5.84
C VAL A 2 -26.65 3.32 -4.33
N ASP A 3 -26.14 4.41 -3.76
CA ASP A 3 -26.15 4.58 -2.31
C ASP A 3 -27.55 5.04 -1.90
N THR A 4 -28.21 4.23 -1.09
CA THR A 4 -29.57 4.51 -0.62
C THR A 4 -29.58 5.34 0.66
N GLY A 5 -28.43 5.50 1.34
CA GLY A 5 -28.32 6.12 2.66
C GLY A 5 -28.94 5.29 3.80
N LEU A 6 -29.60 4.16 3.50
CA LEU A 6 -30.21 3.27 4.46
C LEU A 6 -29.14 2.36 5.09
N ARG A 7 -28.94 2.50 6.40
CA ARG A 7 -28.00 1.65 7.17
C ARG A 7 -28.70 0.39 7.68
N ASP A 8 -27.93 -0.66 7.94
CA ASP A 8 -28.47 -1.89 8.52
C ASP A 8 -28.92 -1.65 9.97
N ASP A 9 -30.22 -1.84 10.23
CA ASP A 9 -30.87 -1.68 11.54
C ASP A 9 -30.86 -2.97 12.38
N GLY A 10 -30.38 -4.09 11.81
CA GLY A 10 -30.37 -5.41 12.44
C GLY A 10 -31.73 -6.07 12.58
N ARG A 11 -32.84 -5.36 12.28
CA ARG A 11 -34.23 -5.84 12.33
C ARG A 11 -34.81 -6.12 10.94
N GLY A 12 -34.18 -5.60 9.89
CA GLY A 12 -34.50 -5.90 8.50
C GLY A 12 -35.58 -5.02 7.90
N GLU A 13 -36.00 -3.97 8.60
CA GLU A 13 -36.94 -2.98 8.07
C GLU A 13 -36.28 -2.20 6.94
N ASN A 14 -35.05 -1.71 7.19
CA ASN A 14 -34.26 -0.97 6.21
C ASN A 14 -33.87 -1.82 4.99
N TYR A 15 -33.69 -3.13 5.17
CA TYR A 15 -33.47 -4.05 4.05
C TYR A 15 -34.70 -4.11 3.12
N ARG A 16 -35.91 -4.26 3.68
CA ARG A 16 -37.16 -4.26 2.91
C ARG A 16 -37.38 -2.92 2.21
N GLU A 17 -37.12 -1.82 2.91
CA GLU A 17 -37.21 -0.48 2.32
C GLU A 17 -36.25 -0.31 1.14
N SER A 18 -35.00 -0.80 1.25
CA SER A 18 -34.03 -0.74 0.16
C SER A 18 -34.49 -1.50 -1.09
N LEU A 19 -35.17 -2.64 -0.93
CA LEU A 19 -35.76 -3.41 -2.03
C LEU A 19 -36.93 -2.69 -2.69
N LEU A 20 -37.79 -2.04 -1.89
CA LEU A 20 -38.90 -1.24 -2.40
C LEU A 20 -38.38 -0.04 -3.19
N LEU A 21 -37.38 0.67 -2.67
CA LEU A 21 -36.73 1.79 -3.33
C LEU A 21 -36.07 1.35 -4.65
N GLY A 22 -35.34 0.24 -4.63
CA GLY A 22 -34.73 -0.34 -5.83
C GLY A 22 -35.75 -0.71 -6.90
N SER A 23 -36.88 -1.30 -6.49
CA SER A 23 -37.99 -1.64 -7.40
C SER A 23 -38.67 -0.40 -7.97
N ARG A 24 -38.80 0.67 -7.17
CA ARG A 24 -39.33 1.96 -7.63
C ARG A 24 -38.42 2.61 -8.66
N ILE A 25 -37.10 2.64 -8.40
CA ILE A 25 -36.12 3.16 -9.35
C ILE A 25 -36.14 2.33 -10.65
N LYS A 26 -36.18 1.00 -10.54
CA LYS A 26 -36.31 0.10 -11.68
C LYS A 26 -37.54 0.45 -12.53
N ALA A 27 -38.71 0.60 -11.90
CA ALA A 27 -39.95 0.91 -12.62
C ALA A 27 -39.89 2.28 -13.32
N GLU A 28 -39.38 3.31 -12.64
CA GLU A 28 -39.31 4.67 -13.19
C GLU A 28 -38.32 4.75 -14.36
N VAL A 29 -37.16 4.11 -14.24
CA VAL A 29 -36.16 4.11 -15.31
C VAL A 29 -36.62 3.27 -16.49
N ASN A 30 -37.15 2.07 -16.26
CA ASN A 30 -37.63 1.20 -17.34
C ASN A 30 -38.82 1.81 -18.09
N ARG A 31 -39.60 2.70 -17.46
CA ARG A 31 -40.65 3.46 -18.14
C ARG A 31 -40.09 4.43 -19.20
N GLN A 32 -38.87 4.92 -19.02
CA GLN A 32 -38.23 5.89 -19.93
C GLN A 32 -37.57 5.23 -21.15
N TYR A 33 -37.30 3.92 -21.10
CA TYR A 33 -36.57 3.20 -22.15
C TYR A 33 -37.41 2.05 -22.72
N LYS A 34 -37.35 1.83 -24.05
CA LYS A 34 -38.12 0.78 -24.75
C LYS A 34 -37.33 -0.50 -25.06
N HIS A 35 -36.00 -0.40 -25.11
CA HIS A 35 -35.10 -1.49 -25.51
C HIS A 35 -34.06 -1.82 -24.44
N LEU A 36 -34.06 -1.09 -23.32
CA LEU A 36 -33.13 -1.27 -22.21
C LEU A 36 -33.95 -1.44 -20.93
N GLU A 37 -33.70 -2.53 -20.22
CA GLU A 37 -34.29 -2.80 -18.92
C GLU A 37 -33.17 -2.87 -17.88
N LEU A 38 -33.34 -2.13 -16.79
CA LEU A 38 -32.54 -2.28 -15.58
C LEU A 38 -33.18 -3.34 -14.68
N ASP A 39 -32.32 -4.08 -13.98
CA ASP A 39 -32.73 -5.03 -12.95
C ASP A 39 -31.94 -4.84 -11.66
N LEU A 40 -32.53 -5.29 -10.55
CA LEU A 40 -31.90 -5.26 -9.24
C LEU A 40 -31.07 -6.53 -9.06
N GLU A 41 -29.75 -6.39 -9.14
CA GLU A 41 -28.82 -7.54 -9.01
C GLU A 41 -28.68 -8.00 -7.56
N ALA A 42 -28.36 -7.10 -6.63
CA ALA A 42 -28.09 -7.44 -5.24
C ALA A 42 -28.20 -6.23 -4.31
N VAL A 43 -28.45 -6.50 -3.02
CA VAL A 43 -28.34 -5.53 -1.93
C VAL A 43 -27.13 -5.88 -1.08
N PHE A 44 -26.26 -4.89 -0.85
CA PHE A 44 -25.06 -5.05 -0.04
C PHE A 44 -25.33 -4.60 1.40
N ARG A 45 -25.09 -5.48 2.37
CA ARG A 45 -25.16 -5.15 3.80
C ARG A 45 -24.01 -4.24 4.21
N ARG A 46 -22.82 -4.55 3.71
CA ARG A 46 -21.58 -3.81 3.93
C ARG A 46 -20.84 -3.74 2.60
N LEU A 47 -20.23 -2.60 2.33
CA LEU A 47 -19.44 -2.36 1.13
C LEU A 47 -18.13 -1.68 1.56
N LEU A 48 -17.01 -2.25 1.15
CA LEU A 48 -15.70 -1.63 1.22
C LEU A 48 -15.25 -1.30 -0.20
N LEU A 49 -15.33 -0.02 -0.55
CA LEU A 49 -14.92 0.50 -1.84
C LEU A 49 -13.50 1.07 -1.72
N LEU A 50 -12.53 0.47 -2.41
CA LEU A 50 -11.14 0.93 -2.34
C LEU A 50 -10.82 1.91 -3.48
N ARG A 51 -11.00 1.45 -4.73
CA ARG A 51 -10.72 2.22 -5.96
C ARG A 51 -11.68 1.78 -7.07
N LYS A 52 -11.59 2.44 -8.23
CA LYS A 52 -12.31 2.06 -9.46
C LYS A 52 -12.11 0.56 -9.73
N LYS A 53 -13.22 -0.18 -9.86
CA LYS A 53 -13.27 -1.65 -10.07
C LYS A 53 -12.62 -2.50 -8.96
N LYS A 54 -12.30 -1.94 -7.78
CA LYS A 54 -11.72 -2.66 -6.63
C LYS A 54 -12.62 -2.50 -5.42
N TYR A 55 -13.37 -3.54 -5.08
CA TYR A 55 -14.30 -3.54 -3.94
C TYR A 55 -14.45 -4.92 -3.31
N ALA A 56 -14.82 -4.91 -2.03
CA ALA A 56 -15.31 -6.06 -1.30
C ALA A 56 -16.72 -5.74 -0.81
N CYS A 57 -17.65 -6.68 -0.90
CA CYS A 57 -19.01 -6.48 -0.43
C CYS A 57 -19.59 -7.75 0.19
N CYS A 58 -20.55 -7.53 1.08
CA CYS A 58 -21.31 -8.58 1.73
C CYS A 58 -22.73 -8.54 1.17
N ILE A 59 -23.04 -9.49 0.28
CA ILE A 59 -24.34 -9.62 -0.39
C ILE A 59 -25.30 -10.35 0.54
N ILE A 60 -26.51 -9.83 0.66
CA ILE A 60 -27.58 -10.47 1.44
C ILE A 60 -28.28 -11.49 0.53
N GLN A 61 -28.20 -12.78 0.90
CA GLN A 61 -29.00 -13.83 0.26
C GLN A 61 -30.34 -13.96 0.99
N ASP A 62 -30.29 -14.30 2.28
CA ASP A 62 -31.46 -14.39 3.16
C ASP A 62 -31.23 -13.54 4.41
N TYR A 63 -31.94 -12.40 4.51
CA TYR A 63 -31.79 -11.49 5.65
C TYR A 63 -32.23 -12.17 6.97
N HIS A 64 -33.35 -12.90 6.96
CA HIS A 64 -33.91 -13.54 8.16
C HIS A 64 -33.05 -14.68 8.69
N LYS A 65 -32.43 -15.46 7.80
CA LYS A 65 -31.49 -16.54 8.18
C LYS A 65 -30.08 -16.02 8.46
N LYS A 66 -29.82 -14.73 8.24
CA LYS A 66 -28.49 -14.10 8.33
C LYS A 66 -27.46 -14.78 7.41
N GLU A 67 -27.90 -15.24 6.25
CA GLU A 67 -27.03 -15.82 5.25
C GLU A 67 -26.49 -14.72 4.33
N TYR A 68 -25.18 -14.51 4.41
CA TYR A 68 -24.49 -13.47 3.66
C TYR A 68 -23.36 -14.05 2.83
N LEU A 69 -23.24 -13.59 1.59
CA LEU A 69 -22.19 -13.98 0.66
C LEU A 69 -21.13 -12.87 0.59
N LEU A 70 -19.91 -13.19 1.01
CA LEU A 70 -18.75 -12.30 0.82
C LEU A 70 -18.29 -12.38 -0.64
N GLN A 71 -18.38 -11.28 -1.37
CA GLN A 71 -17.88 -11.15 -2.73
C GLN A 71 -16.72 -10.14 -2.77
N GLN A 72 -15.65 -10.50 -3.47
CA GLN A 72 -14.49 -9.64 -3.69
C GLN A 72 -14.23 -9.50 -5.19
N LYS A 73 -14.07 -8.26 -5.67
CA LYS A 73 -13.73 -7.97 -7.07
C LYS A 73 -12.54 -7.01 -7.16
N GLY A 74 -11.55 -7.37 -7.96
CA GLY A 74 -10.39 -6.53 -8.25
C GLY A 74 -9.44 -6.25 -7.08
N LEU A 75 -9.64 -6.90 -5.92
CA LEU A 75 -8.70 -6.82 -4.81
C LEU A 75 -7.38 -7.51 -5.16
N ASP A 76 -6.29 -7.06 -4.53
CA ASP A 76 -4.96 -7.59 -4.80
C ASP A 76 -4.86 -9.08 -4.46
N PHE A 77 -5.56 -9.54 -3.42
CA PHE A 77 -5.65 -10.96 -3.05
C PHE A 77 -6.26 -11.86 -4.14
N VAL A 78 -7.04 -11.29 -5.06
CA VAL A 78 -7.63 -12.03 -6.19
C VAL A 78 -6.65 -12.17 -7.36
N ARG A 79 -5.58 -11.35 -7.38
CA ARG A 79 -4.56 -11.43 -8.44
C ARG A 79 -3.73 -12.70 -8.30
N ARG A 80 -3.28 -13.23 -9.44
CA ARG A 80 -2.49 -14.48 -9.50
C ARG A 80 -1.04 -14.29 -9.02
N ASP A 81 -0.54 -13.06 -9.08
CA ASP A 81 0.85 -12.68 -8.75
C ASP A 81 1.18 -12.75 -7.24
N TRP A 82 0.20 -12.98 -6.37
CA TRP A 82 0.41 -13.07 -4.92
C TRP A 82 0.44 -14.51 -4.44
N ALA A 83 1.27 -14.76 -3.44
CA ALA A 83 1.37 -16.05 -2.78
C ALA A 83 0.01 -16.50 -2.20
N LEU A 84 -0.23 -17.80 -2.17
CA LEU A 84 -1.48 -18.36 -1.62
C LEU A 84 -1.67 -17.98 -0.14
N LEU A 85 -0.58 -17.87 0.62
CA LEU A 85 -0.54 -17.31 1.97
C LEU A 85 -1.20 -15.93 2.05
N THR A 86 -0.83 -15.03 1.14
CA THR A 86 -1.39 -13.67 1.09
C THR A 86 -2.88 -13.69 0.77
N LYS A 87 -3.33 -14.59 -0.10
CA LYS A 87 -4.76 -14.74 -0.43
C LYS A 87 -5.56 -15.19 0.79
N GLN A 88 -5.07 -16.21 1.49
CA GLN A 88 -5.69 -16.68 2.72
C GLN A 88 -5.69 -15.60 3.81
N ALA A 89 -4.59 -14.85 3.96
CA ALA A 89 -4.51 -13.72 4.88
C ALA A 89 -5.60 -12.68 4.59
N GLY A 90 -5.71 -12.27 3.32
CA GLY A 90 -6.71 -11.30 2.87
C GLY A 90 -8.14 -11.76 3.09
N GLU A 91 -8.46 -13.01 2.78
CA GLU A 91 -9.78 -13.58 3.02
C GLU A 91 -10.15 -13.62 4.51
N GLN A 92 -9.20 -13.95 5.38
CA GLN A 92 -9.43 -13.95 6.84
C GLN A 92 -9.65 -12.53 7.36
N LEU A 93 -8.86 -11.56 6.90
CA LEU A 93 -9.05 -10.15 7.26
C LEU A 93 -10.40 -9.62 6.76
N LEU A 94 -10.81 -9.96 5.54
CA LEU A 94 -12.13 -9.60 5.02
C LEU A 94 -13.24 -10.23 5.86
N LYS A 95 -13.12 -11.49 6.28
CA LYS A 95 -14.10 -12.11 7.18
C LYS A 95 -14.23 -11.34 8.50
N ILE A 96 -13.12 -10.87 9.07
CA ILE A 96 -13.11 -10.04 10.29
C ILE A 96 -13.81 -8.69 10.03
N ILE A 97 -13.44 -7.99 8.95
CA ILE A 97 -14.01 -6.68 8.58
C ILE A 97 -15.53 -6.77 8.33
N PHE A 98 -15.95 -7.79 7.60
CA PHE A 98 -17.35 -7.99 7.25
C PHE A 98 -18.15 -8.74 8.33
N GLY A 99 -17.50 -9.21 9.40
CA GLY A 99 -18.12 -9.96 10.50
C GLY A 99 -18.72 -11.30 10.07
N VAL A 100 -18.34 -11.81 8.89
CA VAL A 100 -18.85 -13.08 8.34
C VAL A 100 -18.10 -14.20 9.06
N ASN A 101 -18.84 -15.02 9.81
CA ASN A 101 -18.40 -16.18 10.62
C ASN A 101 -18.04 -15.98 12.10
N MET A 102 -18.20 -14.79 12.70
CA MET A 102 -18.10 -14.73 14.19
C MET A 102 -19.21 -15.54 14.89
N GLN A 103 -20.37 -15.70 14.25
CA GLN A 103 -21.51 -16.41 14.83
C GLN A 103 -21.39 -17.94 14.82
N GLN A 104 -20.76 -18.55 13.80
CA GLN A 104 -20.56 -20.01 13.77
C GLN A 104 -19.53 -20.47 14.82
N GLN A 105 -18.48 -19.67 15.07
CA GLN A 105 -17.50 -19.97 16.13
C GLN A 105 -18.06 -19.72 17.53
N GLN A 106 -18.87 -18.67 17.72
CA GLN A 106 -19.56 -18.42 18.99
C GLN A 106 -20.60 -19.51 19.31
N GLN A 107 -21.32 -20.04 18.31
CA GLN A 107 -22.24 -21.19 18.51
C GLN A 107 -21.50 -22.48 18.89
N GLN A 108 -20.32 -22.74 18.31
CA GLN A 108 -19.48 -23.89 18.70
C GLN A 108 -18.84 -23.73 20.09
N GLN A 109 -18.47 -22.51 20.49
CA GLN A 109 -17.95 -22.23 21.83
C GLN A 109 -19.06 -22.22 22.91
N GLN A 110 -20.26 -21.76 22.59
CA GLN A 110 -21.41 -21.80 23.51
C GLN A 110 -21.93 -23.23 23.73
N GLN A 111 -21.84 -24.12 22.74
CA GLN A 111 -22.16 -25.54 22.93
C GLN A 111 -21.18 -26.27 23.88
N GLN A 112 -19.97 -25.75 24.07
CA GLN A 112 -19.02 -26.29 25.06
C GLN A 112 -19.18 -25.66 26.46
N GLN A 113 -19.90 -24.54 26.59
CA GLN A 113 -20.12 -23.86 27.88
C GLN A 113 -21.53 -24.05 28.46
N GLN A 114 -22.47 -24.67 27.73
CA GLN A 114 -23.82 -25.01 28.22
C GLN A 114 -23.88 -26.31 29.05
N GLN A 115 -22.81 -26.64 29.78
CA GLN A 115 -22.87 -27.46 30.99
C GLN A 115 -22.43 -26.59 32.17
N GLY A 116 -23.22 -25.56 32.49
CA GLY A 116 -22.91 -24.64 33.57
C GLY A 116 -23.91 -23.50 33.72
N THR A 117 -25.00 -23.78 34.44
CA THR A 117 -25.85 -22.84 35.23
C THR A 117 -26.61 -21.70 34.54
N GLY A 118 -27.95 -21.85 34.47
CA GLY A 118 -28.93 -21.13 35.30
C GLY A 118 -29.22 -19.63 35.11
N ALA A 119 -30.32 -19.35 34.40
CA ALA A 119 -31.33 -18.27 34.49
C ALA A 119 -31.09 -16.94 35.26
N GLY A 120 -31.50 -15.82 34.64
CA GLY A 120 -31.86 -14.56 35.31
C GLY A 120 -32.20 -13.42 34.35
N ASP A 121 -33.46 -12.97 34.36
CA ASP A 121 -34.08 -11.92 33.55
C ASP A 121 -33.52 -10.50 33.80
N THR A 122 -33.41 -9.69 32.74
CA THR A 122 -34.01 -8.33 32.66
C THR A 122 -33.90 -7.80 31.23
N ALA A 123 -35.05 -7.65 30.57
CA ALA A 123 -35.22 -6.90 29.34
C ALA A 123 -35.89 -5.56 29.68
N ALA A 124 -35.22 -4.44 29.39
CA ALA A 124 -35.79 -3.13 29.00
C ALA A 124 -34.80 -1.98 29.31
N ALA A 125 -33.96 -1.62 28.32
CA ALA A 125 -33.42 -0.25 28.14
C ALA A 125 -32.53 -0.20 26.89
N ALA A 126 -33.10 -0.35 25.69
CA ALA A 126 -32.35 -0.28 24.44
C ALA A 126 -33.09 0.62 23.43
N ALA A 127 -32.91 1.94 23.56
CA ALA A 127 -33.33 2.90 22.54
C ALA A 127 -32.41 4.12 22.41
N GLY A 128 -31.24 4.13 23.08
CA GLY A 128 -30.31 5.28 23.07
C GLY A 128 -28.83 4.95 22.82
N ALA A 129 -28.49 3.72 22.42
CA ALA A 129 -27.11 3.20 22.43
C ALA A 129 -26.50 2.88 21.05
N ALA A 130 -27.20 3.15 19.94
CA ALA A 130 -26.76 2.66 18.61
C ALA A 130 -25.47 3.32 18.07
N ALA A 131 -25.17 4.57 18.45
CA ALA A 131 -23.98 5.27 17.97
C ALA A 131 -22.72 4.96 18.77
N ALA A 132 -22.84 4.68 20.09
CA ALA A 132 -21.73 4.30 20.95
C ALA A 132 -21.30 2.83 20.71
N GLU A 133 -22.26 1.95 20.42
CA GLU A 133 -21.98 0.55 20.07
C GLU A 133 -21.23 0.40 18.72
N GLU A 134 -21.40 1.34 17.78
CA GLU A 134 -20.72 1.33 16.47
C GLU A 134 -19.24 1.68 16.57
N GLU A 135 -18.86 2.68 17.38
CA GLU A 135 -17.45 3.04 17.60
C GLU A 135 -16.70 1.89 18.32
N ASP A 136 -17.33 1.31 19.36
CA ASP A 136 -16.81 0.13 20.04
C ASP A 136 -16.69 -1.09 19.10
N ALA A 137 -17.58 -1.23 18.12
CA ALA A 137 -17.53 -2.32 17.15
C ALA A 137 -16.36 -2.16 16.16
N VAL A 138 -16.09 -0.95 15.70
CA VAL A 138 -14.94 -0.66 14.83
C VAL A 138 -13.63 -0.93 15.59
N ASP A 139 -13.50 -0.47 16.83
CA ASP A 139 -12.31 -0.70 17.65
C ASP A 139 -12.07 -2.19 17.98
N LYS A 140 -13.14 -2.96 18.20
CA LYS A 140 -13.07 -4.43 18.31
C LYS A 140 -12.55 -5.05 17.02
N VAL A 141 -13.06 -4.64 15.86
CA VAL A 141 -12.59 -5.13 14.55
C VAL A 141 -11.11 -4.79 14.34
N VAL A 142 -10.69 -3.57 14.66
CA VAL A 142 -9.27 -3.15 14.58
C VAL A 142 -8.39 -3.99 15.50
N SER A 143 -8.82 -4.27 16.72
CA SER A 143 -8.09 -5.12 17.66
C SER A 143 -7.92 -6.54 17.14
N LEU A 144 -8.99 -7.14 16.59
CA LEU A 144 -8.95 -8.47 15.98
C LEU A 144 -8.03 -8.53 14.75
N ILE A 145 -7.99 -7.46 13.94
CA ILE A 145 -7.06 -7.35 12.82
C ILE A 145 -5.61 -7.41 13.33
N HIS A 146 -5.27 -6.60 14.35
CA HIS A 146 -3.92 -6.58 14.90
C HIS A 146 -3.52 -7.93 15.51
N GLU A 147 -4.39 -8.54 16.32
CA GLU A 147 -4.16 -9.88 16.89
C GLU A 147 -3.93 -10.91 15.80
N ARG A 148 -4.74 -10.89 14.74
CA ARG A 148 -4.60 -11.82 13.62
C ARG A 148 -3.27 -11.65 12.88
N LEU A 149 -2.85 -10.41 12.64
CA LEU A 149 -1.56 -10.12 11.98
C LEU A 149 -0.37 -10.59 12.82
N GLN A 150 -0.43 -10.39 14.14
CA GLN A 150 0.59 -10.89 15.07
C GLN A 150 0.64 -12.42 15.10
N ALA A 151 -0.53 -13.09 15.16
CA ALA A 151 -0.61 -14.55 15.11
C ALA A 151 -0.06 -15.11 13.80
N MET A 152 -0.34 -14.44 12.67
CA MET A 152 0.22 -14.81 11.37
C MET A 152 1.73 -14.65 11.32
N ARG A 153 2.26 -13.55 11.86
CA ARG A 153 3.71 -13.33 11.98
C ARG A 153 4.36 -14.43 12.81
N ALA A 154 3.83 -14.74 13.99
CA ALA A 154 4.34 -15.80 14.85
C ALA A 154 4.35 -17.16 14.14
N ALA A 155 3.27 -17.50 13.44
CA ALA A 155 3.19 -18.75 12.67
C ALA A 155 4.25 -18.83 11.54
N LEU A 156 4.61 -17.69 10.93
CA LEU A 156 5.66 -17.61 9.92
C LEU A 156 7.06 -17.73 10.54
N GLU A 157 7.32 -17.04 11.64
CA GLU A 157 8.61 -17.09 12.36
C GLU A 157 8.88 -18.49 12.95
N GLU A 158 7.85 -19.18 13.45
CA GLU A 158 7.93 -20.55 13.97
C GLU A 158 8.00 -21.62 12.86
N GLY A 159 7.80 -21.25 11.59
CA GLY A 159 7.88 -22.19 10.47
C GLY A 159 6.75 -23.21 10.42
N ARG A 160 5.59 -22.94 11.03
CA ARG A 160 4.41 -23.83 10.98
C ARG A 160 3.69 -23.82 9.63
N VAL A 161 4.05 -22.90 8.74
CA VAL A 161 3.38 -22.70 7.45
C VAL A 161 3.96 -23.66 6.38
N PRO A 162 3.13 -24.48 5.71
CA PRO A 162 3.60 -25.39 4.66
C PRO A 162 4.11 -24.64 3.43
N LEU A 163 5.09 -25.25 2.74
CA LEU A 163 5.76 -24.67 1.57
C LEU A 163 4.80 -24.33 0.42
N ASP A 164 3.71 -25.07 0.28
CA ASP A 164 2.75 -24.88 -0.81
C ASP A 164 2.01 -23.52 -0.71
N LEU A 165 1.93 -22.92 0.49
CA LEU A 165 1.33 -21.59 0.68
C LEU A 165 2.24 -20.44 0.20
N PHE A 166 3.54 -20.68 0.05
CA PHE A 166 4.50 -19.66 -0.41
C PHE A 166 4.61 -19.58 -1.94
N VAL A 167 3.93 -20.46 -2.66
CA VAL A 167 4.00 -20.54 -4.13
C VAL A 167 3.37 -19.30 -4.74
N ILE A 168 4.14 -18.63 -5.60
CA ILE A 168 3.69 -17.52 -6.46
C ILE A 168 3.63 -18.03 -7.90
N THR A 169 2.54 -17.72 -8.60
CA THR A 169 2.31 -18.15 -9.98
C THR A 169 2.27 -16.95 -10.91
N LYS A 170 3.03 -17.00 -12.02
CA LYS A 170 2.97 -15.97 -13.07
C LYS A 170 3.05 -16.58 -14.46
N ALA A 171 2.18 -16.11 -15.35
CA ALA A 171 2.15 -16.54 -16.75
C ALA A 171 3.22 -15.81 -17.58
N LEU A 172 3.92 -16.53 -18.47
CA LEU A 172 4.76 -15.85 -19.47
C LEU A 172 3.88 -15.35 -20.63
N THR A 173 4.14 -14.13 -21.07
CA THR A 173 3.51 -13.57 -22.28
C THR A 173 4.33 -13.81 -23.54
N LYS A 174 5.65 -13.96 -23.40
CA LYS A 174 6.60 -14.23 -24.48
C LYS A 174 7.40 -15.50 -24.16
N PRO A 175 8.11 -16.12 -25.13
CA PRO A 175 9.05 -17.19 -24.81
C PRO A 175 10.22 -16.65 -23.96
N PRO A 176 10.74 -17.45 -23.01
CA PRO A 176 11.69 -16.99 -21.98
C PRO A 176 12.99 -16.42 -22.55
N GLN A 177 13.46 -16.93 -23.69
CA GLN A 177 14.67 -16.45 -24.37
C GLN A 177 14.53 -15.02 -24.92
N LEU A 178 13.31 -14.61 -25.29
CA LEU A 178 13.07 -13.27 -25.86
C LEU A 178 12.98 -12.19 -24.78
N TYR A 179 12.74 -12.52 -23.52
CA TYR A 179 12.80 -11.52 -22.45
C TYR A 179 14.22 -10.97 -22.28
N ALA A 180 15.24 -11.82 -22.36
CA ALA A 180 16.64 -11.39 -22.31
C ALA A 180 17.04 -10.56 -23.55
N ARG A 181 16.42 -10.82 -24.71
CA ARG A 181 16.77 -10.24 -26.02
C ARG A 181 15.97 -8.99 -26.40
N SER A 182 14.78 -8.79 -25.82
CA SER A 182 13.92 -7.60 -26.05
C SER A 182 14.48 -6.34 -25.39
N ALA A 183 15.49 -6.50 -24.55
CA ALA A 183 16.26 -5.40 -24.00
C ALA A 183 17.26 -4.89 -25.04
N ALA A 184 16.95 -3.76 -25.66
CA ALA A 184 17.81 -3.11 -26.65
C ALA A 184 19.19 -2.66 -26.09
N THR A 185 19.36 -2.64 -24.76
CA THR A 185 20.60 -2.25 -24.09
C THR A 185 21.00 -3.28 -23.02
N PRO A 186 22.31 -3.45 -22.75
CA PRO A 186 22.79 -4.37 -21.71
C PRO A 186 22.25 -4.06 -20.30
N ALA A 187 21.87 -2.81 -20.01
CA ALA A 187 21.21 -2.42 -18.75
C ALA A 187 19.74 -2.88 -18.67
N ALA A 188 19.01 -2.85 -19.78
CA ALA A 188 17.65 -3.39 -19.85
C ALA A 188 17.65 -4.93 -19.84
N ALA A 189 18.74 -5.58 -20.30
CA ALA A 189 18.86 -7.04 -20.32
C ALA A 189 19.06 -7.58 -18.89
N ALA A 190 19.83 -6.85 -18.07
CA ALA A 190 19.88 -7.08 -16.63
C ALA A 190 18.48 -6.91 -16.00
N ALA A 191 17.73 -5.87 -16.35
CA ALA A 191 16.37 -5.60 -15.84
C ALA A 191 15.31 -6.64 -16.27
N ALA A 192 15.38 -7.17 -17.49
CA ALA A 192 14.49 -8.25 -17.96
C ALA A 192 14.88 -9.61 -17.34
N CYS A 193 16.17 -9.84 -17.08
CA CYS A 193 16.65 -10.91 -16.21
C CYS A 193 16.25 -10.70 -14.73
N MET A 194 15.73 -9.54 -14.31
CA MET A 194 15.26 -9.31 -12.94
C MET A 194 13.82 -9.78 -12.67
N GLN A 195 13.15 -10.43 -13.62
CA GLN A 195 11.84 -11.00 -13.33
C GLN A 195 11.97 -12.44 -12.79
N PRO A 196 11.52 -12.73 -11.55
CA PRO A 196 11.70 -14.03 -10.89
C PRO A 196 11.26 -15.24 -11.73
N HIS A 197 10.05 -15.16 -12.30
CA HIS A 197 9.45 -16.23 -13.12
C HIS A 197 10.22 -16.52 -14.41
N VAL A 198 10.86 -15.53 -15.04
CA VAL A 198 11.63 -15.72 -16.27
C VAL A 198 12.93 -16.46 -15.98
N LEU A 199 13.61 -16.14 -14.88
CA LEU A 199 14.83 -16.86 -14.46
C LEU A 199 14.55 -18.32 -14.15
N VAL A 200 13.45 -18.59 -13.45
CA VAL A 200 13.00 -19.97 -13.17
C VAL A 200 12.64 -20.68 -14.48
N ALA A 201 11.99 -20.00 -15.43
CA ALA A 201 11.70 -20.56 -16.77
C ALA A 201 12.95 -21.03 -17.49
N LEU A 202 14.00 -20.19 -17.50
CA LEU A 202 15.26 -20.48 -18.17
C LEU A 202 15.98 -21.66 -17.51
N ARG A 203 15.93 -21.78 -16.18
CA ARG A 203 16.47 -22.95 -15.46
C ARG A 203 15.70 -24.23 -15.77
N LEU A 204 14.37 -24.16 -15.83
CA LEU A 204 13.54 -25.32 -16.21
C LEU A 204 13.85 -25.79 -17.64
N LEU A 205 14.07 -24.87 -18.58
CA LEU A 205 14.52 -25.21 -19.93
C LEU A 205 15.91 -25.86 -19.93
N ALA A 206 16.85 -25.35 -19.14
CA ALA A 206 18.19 -25.94 -19.00
C ALA A 206 18.13 -27.35 -18.35
N ALA A 207 17.16 -27.59 -17.48
CA ALA A 207 16.86 -28.91 -16.91
C ALA A 207 16.09 -29.84 -17.87
N GLY A 208 15.81 -29.42 -19.11
CA GLY A 208 15.13 -30.23 -20.14
C GLY A 208 13.60 -30.22 -20.06
N ARG A 209 12.98 -29.35 -19.26
CA ARG A 209 11.51 -29.23 -19.18
C ARG A 209 11.01 -28.23 -20.22
N ALA A 210 10.06 -28.65 -21.06
CA ALA A 210 9.46 -27.78 -22.07
C ALA A 210 8.64 -26.64 -21.43
N VAL A 211 8.99 -25.39 -21.77
CA VAL A 211 8.28 -24.17 -21.34
C VAL A 211 7.95 -23.32 -22.57
N GLN A 212 6.67 -22.96 -22.73
CA GLN A 212 6.18 -22.13 -23.85
C GLN A 212 5.56 -20.83 -23.33
N ALA A 213 5.34 -19.87 -24.25
CA ALA A 213 4.57 -18.67 -23.96
C ALA A 213 3.12 -19.05 -23.60
N GLY A 214 2.55 -18.41 -22.59
CA GLY A 214 1.24 -18.74 -22.03
C GLY A 214 1.29 -19.69 -20.82
N ASN A 215 2.40 -20.39 -20.58
CA ASN A 215 2.51 -21.29 -19.44
C ASN A 215 2.64 -20.52 -18.12
N GLU A 216 2.01 -21.04 -17.07
CA GLU A 216 2.11 -20.50 -15.71
C GLU A 216 3.32 -21.12 -14.99
N ILE A 217 4.25 -20.27 -14.55
CA ILE A 217 5.42 -20.68 -13.77
C ILE A 217 5.16 -20.44 -12.30
N SER A 218 5.35 -21.49 -11.53
CA SER A 218 5.33 -21.47 -10.07
C SER A 218 6.74 -21.28 -9.52
N TYR A 219 6.90 -20.36 -8.58
CA TYR A 219 8.18 -20.13 -7.91
C TYR A 219 7.99 -19.71 -6.44
N ILE A 220 9.04 -19.92 -5.64
CA ILE A 220 9.15 -19.53 -4.23
C ILE A 220 10.43 -18.70 -4.08
N ILE A 221 10.38 -17.65 -3.26
CA ILE A 221 11.57 -16.84 -2.94
C ILE A 221 12.25 -17.42 -1.70
N CYS A 222 13.50 -17.85 -1.85
CA CYS A 222 14.29 -18.49 -0.80
C CYS A 222 15.24 -17.51 -0.10
N ASP A 223 15.67 -17.88 1.10
CA ASP A 223 16.66 -17.16 1.88
C ASP A 223 18.08 -17.31 1.31
N GLU A 224 18.89 -16.25 1.45
CA GLU A 224 20.25 -16.24 0.92
C GLU A 224 21.17 -17.25 1.63
N GLU A 225 20.97 -17.45 2.93
CA GLU A 225 21.75 -18.40 3.75
C GLU A 225 21.53 -19.86 3.32
N SER A 226 20.29 -20.27 3.06
CA SER A 226 20.02 -21.64 2.60
C SER A 226 20.55 -21.88 1.19
N ILE A 227 20.53 -20.87 0.32
CA ILE A 227 21.11 -21.00 -1.02
C ILE A 227 22.63 -21.20 -0.92
N GLN A 228 23.32 -20.38 -0.12
CA GLN A 228 24.77 -20.54 0.10
C GLN A 228 25.12 -21.92 0.69
N LYS A 229 24.31 -22.43 1.62
CA LYS A 229 24.49 -23.79 2.18
C LYS A 229 24.28 -24.88 1.13
N ALA A 230 23.31 -24.73 0.23
CA ALA A 230 23.06 -25.68 -0.85
C ALA A 230 24.21 -25.66 -1.88
N GLU A 231 24.71 -24.49 -2.24
CA GLU A 231 25.85 -24.34 -3.16
C GLU A 231 27.15 -24.87 -2.56
N ALA A 232 27.40 -24.63 -1.27
CA ALA A 232 28.56 -25.20 -0.57
C ALA A 232 28.53 -26.74 -0.56
N LYS A 233 27.35 -27.35 -0.39
CA LYS A 233 27.18 -28.82 -0.48
C LYS A 233 27.46 -29.34 -1.89
N GLN A 234 26.99 -28.63 -2.93
CA GLN A 234 27.25 -28.99 -4.33
C GLN A 234 28.74 -28.84 -4.68
N GLN A 235 29.40 -27.78 -4.19
CA GLN A 235 30.84 -27.56 -4.39
C GLN A 235 31.68 -28.59 -3.64
N GLN A 236 31.29 -29.02 -2.44
CA GLN A 236 31.97 -30.10 -1.71
C GLN A 236 31.87 -31.44 -2.45
N GLN A 237 30.75 -31.72 -3.15
CA GLN A 237 30.63 -32.91 -4.00
C GLN A 237 31.46 -32.81 -5.28
N GLN A 238 31.64 -31.62 -5.86
CA GLN A 238 32.48 -31.41 -7.05
C GLN A 238 33.99 -31.30 -6.72
N GLN A 239 34.37 -30.81 -5.53
CA GLN A 239 35.75 -30.69 -5.07
C GLN A 239 36.42 -32.03 -4.74
N GLN A 240 35.69 -33.15 -4.69
CA GLN A 240 36.32 -34.48 -4.70
C GLN A 240 36.90 -34.86 -6.07
N GLN A 241 36.68 -34.08 -7.14
CA GLN A 241 37.21 -34.36 -8.48
C GLN A 241 38.20 -33.33 -9.06
N GLN A 242 38.49 -32.20 -8.42
CA GLN A 242 39.57 -31.30 -8.85
C GLN A 242 40.11 -30.47 -7.69
N GLN A 243 41.40 -30.64 -7.38
CA GLN A 243 42.11 -29.86 -6.38
C GLN A 243 42.40 -28.44 -6.88
N GLN A 244 42.11 -27.49 -5.98
CA GLN A 244 42.83 -26.24 -5.73
C GLN A 244 43.12 -25.32 -6.93
N GLN A 245 42.27 -24.31 -7.11
CA GLN A 245 42.66 -22.90 -6.94
C GLN A 245 41.44 -21.99 -7.14
N GLN A 246 41.25 -21.09 -6.16
CA GLN A 246 40.44 -19.85 -6.15
C GLN A 246 39.53 -19.80 -4.91
N GLN A 247 40.13 -19.55 -3.75
CA GLN A 247 39.42 -19.25 -2.50
C GLN A 247 39.48 -17.78 -2.08
N GLN A 248 39.92 -16.86 -2.95
CA GLN A 248 40.04 -15.45 -2.57
C GLN A 248 39.45 -14.54 -3.64
N GLN A 249 38.12 -14.40 -3.62
CA GLN A 249 37.34 -13.19 -3.98
C GLN A 249 35.82 -13.50 -3.97
N GLN A 250 35.25 -13.91 -2.83
CA GLN A 250 33.80 -13.82 -2.63
C GLN A 250 33.51 -12.59 -1.78
N GLN A 251 33.55 -11.41 -2.39
CA GLN A 251 32.73 -10.29 -1.89
C GLN A 251 31.28 -10.79 -1.90
N GLN A 252 30.60 -10.72 -0.75
CA GLN A 252 29.19 -11.11 -0.60
C GLN A 252 28.34 -10.26 -1.54
N ARG A 253 28.15 -10.75 -2.76
CA ARG A 253 27.21 -10.17 -3.72
C ARG A 253 25.81 -10.51 -3.21
N VAL A 254 25.14 -9.52 -2.63
CA VAL A 254 23.74 -9.67 -2.20
C VAL A 254 22.91 -10.00 -3.45
N ARG A 255 22.35 -11.21 -3.49
CA ARG A 255 21.53 -11.66 -4.62
C ARG A 255 20.26 -10.84 -4.72
N SER A 256 19.89 -10.45 -5.94
CA SER A 256 18.59 -9.81 -6.17
C SER A 256 17.45 -10.78 -5.82
N ALA A 257 16.28 -10.26 -5.44
CA ALA A 257 15.13 -11.11 -5.11
C ALA A 257 14.74 -12.06 -6.26
N ALA A 258 15.03 -11.68 -7.50
CA ALA A 258 14.81 -12.49 -8.69
C ALA A 258 15.74 -13.71 -8.76
N GLU A 259 17.02 -13.55 -8.42
CA GLU A 259 17.99 -14.65 -8.39
C GLU A 259 17.67 -15.68 -7.30
N ARG A 260 17.00 -15.24 -6.23
CA ARG A 260 16.58 -16.09 -5.11
C ARG A 260 15.28 -16.87 -5.35
N ALA A 261 14.71 -16.78 -6.56
CA ALA A 261 13.50 -17.51 -6.92
C ALA A 261 13.82 -18.93 -7.38
N TYR A 262 13.10 -19.94 -6.89
CA TYR A 262 13.26 -21.35 -7.25
C TYR A 262 11.91 -22.02 -7.51
N HIS A 263 11.87 -23.05 -8.35
CA HIS A 263 10.65 -23.84 -8.57
C HIS A 263 10.36 -24.72 -7.33
N PRO A 264 9.09 -24.97 -6.94
CA PRO A 264 8.76 -25.78 -5.76
C PRO A 264 9.41 -27.17 -5.71
N SER A 265 9.59 -27.82 -6.86
CA SER A 265 10.31 -29.10 -6.96
C SER A 265 11.80 -28.97 -6.62
N GLU A 266 12.45 -27.87 -7.01
CA GLU A 266 13.86 -27.60 -6.70
C GLU A 266 14.02 -27.29 -5.22
N VAL A 267 13.09 -26.52 -4.64
CA VAL A 267 13.06 -26.21 -3.20
C VAL A 267 12.97 -27.49 -2.37
N LYS A 268 12.10 -28.43 -2.78
CA LYS A 268 11.96 -29.74 -2.12
C LYS A 268 13.23 -30.61 -2.27
N ALA A 269 13.86 -30.59 -3.44
CA ALA A 269 15.09 -31.36 -3.69
C ALA A 269 16.30 -30.82 -2.91
N LEU A 270 16.45 -29.49 -2.83
CA LEU A 270 17.59 -28.82 -2.21
C LEU A 270 17.36 -28.49 -0.73
N ASN A 271 16.18 -28.78 -0.18
CA ASN A 271 15.75 -28.43 1.19
C ASN A 271 15.98 -26.93 1.50
N LEU A 272 15.60 -26.06 0.56
CA LEU A 272 15.69 -24.60 0.71
C LEU A 272 14.56 -24.08 1.60
N LYS A 273 14.84 -23.03 2.40
CA LYS A 273 13.82 -22.37 3.21
C LYS A 273 13.26 -21.13 2.48
N PRO A 274 11.99 -20.76 2.72
CA PRO A 274 11.45 -19.51 2.21
C PRO A 274 12.01 -18.28 2.96
N ASP A 275 12.21 -17.16 2.26
CA ASP A 275 12.60 -15.89 2.88
C ASP A 275 11.40 -15.19 3.54
N ILE A 276 11.21 -15.42 4.84
CA ILE A 276 10.10 -14.86 5.63
C ILE A 276 10.06 -13.32 5.53
N LYS A 277 11.21 -12.64 5.52
CA LYS A 277 11.27 -11.17 5.48
C LYS A 277 10.71 -10.64 4.17
N TYR A 278 11.04 -11.29 3.06
CA TYR A 278 10.48 -10.94 1.74
C TYR A 278 8.96 -11.09 1.73
N TYR A 279 8.42 -12.21 2.25
CA TYR A 279 6.97 -12.43 2.26
C TYR A 279 6.24 -11.43 3.18
N LEU A 280 6.80 -11.08 4.33
CA LEU A 280 6.21 -10.06 5.20
C LEU A 280 6.19 -8.67 4.52
N GLN A 281 7.32 -8.26 3.93
CA GLN A 281 7.51 -6.90 3.39
C GLN A 281 6.85 -6.68 2.04
N GLN A 282 7.01 -7.63 1.11
CA GLN A 282 6.62 -7.47 -0.28
C GLN A 282 5.30 -8.17 -0.60
N GLN A 283 4.96 -9.25 0.12
CA GLN A 283 3.76 -10.05 -0.17
C GLN A 283 2.59 -9.76 0.78
N LEU A 284 2.81 -9.58 2.08
CA LEU A 284 1.72 -9.39 3.04
C LEU A 284 1.42 -7.91 3.30
N PHE A 285 2.45 -7.09 3.54
CA PHE A 285 2.25 -5.71 3.95
C PHE A 285 1.53 -4.82 2.91
N PRO A 286 1.91 -4.80 1.61
CA PRO A 286 1.29 -3.89 0.65
C PRO A 286 -0.22 -4.11 0.42
N PRO A 287 -0.75 -5.34 0.29
CA PRO A 287 -2.18 -5.54 0.10
C PRO A 287 -2.97 -5.33 1.40
N ILE A 288 -2.40 -5.66 2.56
CA ILE A 288 -3.04 -5.41 3.88
C ILE A 288 -3.13 -3.91 4.14
N GLN A 289 -2.06 -3.15 3.89
CA GLN A 289 -2.08 -1.70 4.02
C GLN A 289 -3.15 -1.06 3.12
N ARG A 290 -3.28 -1.51 1.87
CA ARG A 290 -4.29 -0.99 0.94
C ARG A 290 -5.72 -1.33 1.33
N LEU A 291 -5.94 -2.47 2.00
CA LEU A 291 -7.25 -2.84 2.52
C LEU A 291 -7.61 -2.01 3.76
N CYS A 292 -6.68 -1.93 4.71
CA CYS A 292 -6.93 -1.33 6.02
C CYS A 292 -6.83 0.20 6.03
N CYS A 293 -6.25 0.86 5.01
CA CYS A 293 -6.13 2.32 5.00
C CYS A 293 -7.48 3.06 4.95
N PHE A 294 -8.56 2.38 4.56
CA PHE A 294 -9.91 2.94 4.53
C PHE A 294 -10.67 2.73 5.84
N ILE A 295 -10.10 1.99 6.79
CA ILE A 295 -10.69 1.73 8.11
C ILE A 295 -10.20 2.82 9.07
N GLN A 296 -11.13 3.51 9.71
CA GLN A 296 -10.82 4.53 10.70
C GLN A 296 -10.10 3.89 11.91
N GLY A 297 -9.06 4.55 12.43
CA GLY A 297 -8.27 4.06 13.57
C GLY A 297 -7.08 3.14 13.22
N VAL A 298 -6.96 2.68 11.97
CA VAL A 298 -5.80 1.89 11.52
C VAL A 298 -4.73 2.79 10.90
N SER A 299 -3.49 2.69 11.40
CA SER A 299 -2.35 3.40 10.82
C SER A 299 -1.35 2.43 10.19
N ALA A 300 -0.71 2.84 9.10
CA ALA A 300 0.32 2.02 8.43
C ALA A 300 1.51 1.68 9.36
N ALA A 301 1.81 2.56 10.32
CA ALA A 301 2.85 2.31 11.33
C ALA A 301 2.44 1.15 12.25
N ARG A 302 1.22 1.18 12.82
CA ARG A 302 0.73 0.11 13.70
C ARG A 302 0.67 -1.25 12.99
N LEU A 303 0.25 -1.27 11.72
CA LEU A 303 0.25 -2.50 10.92
C LEU A 303 1.65 -3.05 10.69
N ALA A 304 2.63 -2.16 10.45
CA ALA A 304 4.01 -2.56 10.28
C ALA A 304 4.63 -3.10 11.57
N ASP A 305 4.33 -2.48 12.71
CA ASP A 305 4.77 -2.96 14.02
C ASP A 305 4.22 -4.37 14.29
N CYS A 306 2.94 -4.62 13.98
CA CYS A 306 2.33 -5.94 14.09
C CYS A 306 3.03 -6.99 13.22
N LEU A 307 3.48 -6.60 12.03
CA LEU A 307 4.22 -7.47 11.11
C LEU A 307 5.74 -7.50 11.35
N GLY A 308 6.26 -6.72 12.30
CA GLY A 308 7.68 -6.67 12.65
C GLY A 308 8.57 -5.90 11.67
N LEU A 309 8.00 -4.96 10.91
CA LEU A 309 8.73 -4.19 9.90
C LEU A 309 9.25 -2.87 10.49
N GLN A 310 10.53 -2.56 10.26
CA GLN A 310 11.13 -1.29 10.69
C GLN A 310 10.64 -0.11 9.83
N GLN A 311 10.34 1.02 10.49
CA GLN A 311 9.68 2.18 9.88
C GLN A 311 10.43 2.83 8.70
N GLN A 312 11.76 2.68 8.64
CA GLN A 312 12.60 3.21 7.57
C GLN A 312 12.40 2.46 6.23
N GLN A 313 12.14 1.16 6.26
CA GLN A 313 11.93 0.35 5.06
C GLN A 313 10.57 0.62 4.40
N ILE A 314 9.58 1.02 5.21
CA ILE A 314 8.22 1.35 4.75
C ILE A 314 8.19 2.59 3.87
N ASN A 315 8.96 3.62 4.23
CA ASN A 315 9.02 4.86 3.44
C ASN A 315 9.58 4.58 2.03
N LEU A 316 10.58 3.71 1.93
CA LEU A 316 11.15 3.28 0.65
C LEU A 316 10.14 2.45 -0.18
N LEU A 317 9.32 1.61 0.46
CA LEU A 317 8.28 0.81 -0.22
C LEU A 317 7.12 1.66 -0.75
N LYS A 318 6.79 2.76 -0.07
CA LYS A 318 5.75 3.71 -0.50
C LYS A 318 6.12 4.40 -1.82
N ASP A 319 7.39 4.73 -2.02
CA ASP A 319 7.85 5.42 -3.23
C ASP A 319 7.94 4.49 -4.45
N MET A 320 8.19 3.19 -4.24
CA MET A 320 8.25 2.20 -5.33
C MET A 320 6.87 1.79 -5.88
N HIS A 321 5.86 1.62 -5.02
CA HIS A 321 4.52 1.19 -5.46
C HIS A 321 3.67 2.32 -6.04
N ALA A 322 3.99 3.59 -5.75
CA ALA A 322 3.32 4.73 -6.37
C ALA A 322 3.57 4.82 -7.89
N ASN A 323 4.56 4.10 -8.43
CA ASN A 323 4.97 4.17 -9.84
C ASN A 323 4.59 2.93 -10.68
N ALA A 324 4.02 1.87 -10.08
CA ALA A 324 3.81 0.59 -10.76
C ALA A 324 2.37 0.33 -11.24
N ASP A 325 1.41 1.18 -10.87
CA ASP A 325 -0.02 1.00 -11.20
C ASP A 325 -0.53 1.95 -12.33
N ASP A 326 0.35 2.72 -12.99
CA ASP A 326 -0.02 3.72 -14.01
C ASP A 326 0.06 3.20 -15.47
N GLU A 327 -0.19 1.91 -15.73
CA GLU A 327 -0.25 1.36 -17.10
C GLU A 327 -1.67 0.98 -17.58
N ASP A 328 -2.73 1.48 -16.93
CA ASP A 328 -4.08 1.47 -17.50
C ASP A 328 -4.62 2.89 -17.60
N GLY A 329 -4.81 3.34 -18.83
CA GLY A 329 -5.29 4.68 -19.16
C GLY A 329 -6.66 4.96 -18.55
N ASP A 330 -6.66 5.81 -17.52
CA ASP A 330 -7.73 6.75 -17.23
C ASP A 330 -7.15 7.89 -16.39
N THR A 331 -6.91 9.03 -17.04
CA THR A 331 -6.40 10.26 -16.43
C THR A 331 -7.47 10.86 -15.51
N LEU A 332 -7.59 10.32 -14.29
CA LEU A 332 -8.34 10.95 -13.20
C LEU A 332 -7.85 10.50 -11.82
N THR A 333 -6.57 10.69 -11.52
CA THR A 333 -5.99 10.44 -10.18
C THR A 333 -5.33 11.67 -9.55
N THR A 334 -5.42 12.84 -10.19
CA THR A 334 -4.94 14.11 -9.60
C THR A 334 -5.99 14.78 -8.70
N SER A 335 -7.27 14.41 -8.81
CA SER A 335 -8.39 15.07 -8.10
C SER A 335 -8.56 14.57 -6.65
N THR A 336 -8.40 13.28 -6.37
CA THR A 336 -8.63 12.74 -5.02
C THR A 336 -7.54 13.12 -4.01
N GLN A 337 -6.27 13.22 -4.44
CA GLN A 337 -5.23 13.82 -3.59
C GLN A 337 -5.45 15.32 -3.39
N GLY A 338 -6.12 15.98 -4.33
CA GLY A 338 -6.55 17.38 -4.22
C GLY A 338 -7.65 17.53 -3.18
N GLU A 339 -8.68 16.68 -3.21
CA GLU A 339 -9.85 16.74 -2.31
C GLU A 339 -9.49 16.44 -0.85
N ASP A 340 -8.66 15.43 -0.58
CA ASP A 340 -8.16 15.15 0.78
C ASP A 340 -7.26 16.27 1.31
N LYS A 341 -6.47 16.91 0.42
CA LYS A 341 -5.72 18.12 0.76
C LYS A 341 -6.65 19.32 0.97
N ILE A 342 -7.69 19.50 0.16
CA ILE A 342 -8.69 20.56 0.29
C ILE A 342 -9.45 20.43 1.62
N LEU A 343 -9.81 19.21 2.03
CA LEU A 343 -10.41 18.94 3.35
C LEU A 343 -9.43 19.19 4.50
N ALA A 344 -8.14 18.88 4.34
CA ALA A 344 -7.11 19.25 5.31
C ALA A 344 -6.84 20.77 5.36
N LEU A 345 -7.04 21.50 4.25
CA LEU A 345 -6.92 22.96 4.17
C LEU A 345 -8.08 23.70 4.86
N ILE A 346 -9.23 23.05 5.04
CA ILE A 346 -10.40 23.57 5.76
C ILE A 346 -10.19 23.49 7.29
N HIS A 347 -9.44 22.51 7.78
CA HIS A 347 -9.10 22.39 9.20
C HIS A 347 -7.75 23.08 9.51
N LYS A 348 -7.80 24.28 10.10
CA LYS A 348 -6.64 25.02 10.65
C LYS A 348 -5.93 24.23 11.77
N LYS A 349 -5.21 23.16 11.44
CA LYS A 349 -4.39 22.39 12.40
C LYS A 349 -2.91 22.50 12.01
N ALA A 350 -2.06 22.84 12.97
CA ALA A 350 -0.62 23.00 12.79
C ALA A 350 0.07 21.73 12.24
N ASP A 351 -0.54 20.55 12.44
CA ASP A 351 -0.05 19.26 11.94
C ASP A 351 0.02 19.16 10.41
N ALA A 352 -0.83 19.91 9.69
CA ALA A 352 -0.87 19.89 8.23
C ALA A 352 0.42 20.45 7.60
N PHE A 353 1.10 21.39 8.28
CA PHE A 353 2.26 22.10 7.73
C PHE A 353 3.62 21.53 8.17
N LYS A 354 3.66 20.38 8.84
CA LYS A 354 4.91 19.74 9.30
C LYS A 354 5.92 19.45 8.18
N SER A 355 5.44 19.32 6.94
CA SER A 355 6.29 19.11 5.76
C SER A 355 6.86 20.41 5.17
N CYS A 356 6.41 21.59 5.61
CA CYS A 356 6.89 22.88 5.14
C CYS A 356 7.95 23.43 6.08
N ASN A 357 9.21 23.34 5.68
CA ASN A 357 10.30 24.00 6.39
C ASN A 357 10.66 25.31 5.66
N ILE A 358 10.72 26.42 6.40
CA ILE A 358 11.23 27.70 5.90
C ILE A 358 12.73 27.73 6.20
N PRO A 359 13.61 27.60 5.19
CA PRO A 359 15.07 27.53 5.40
C PRO A 359 15.70 28.90 5.69
N ALA A 360 15.00 29.76 6.43
CA ALA A 360 15.46 31.10 6.76
C ALA A 360 15.63 31.24 8.28
N GLN A 361 16.57 32.10 8.68
CA GLN A 361 16.84 32.43 10.07
C GLN A 361 16.79 33.95 10.23
N VAL A 362 16.28 34.41 11.37
CA VAL A 362 16.16 35.82 11.70
C VAL A 362 17.23 36.14 12.76
N PRO A 363 18.14 37.09 12.51
CA PRO A 363 19.12 37.50 13.51
C PRO A 363 18.47 38.36 14.59
N CYS A 364 18.80 38.11 15.85
CA CYS A 364 18.39 38.97 16.96
C CYS A 364 19.35 40.15 17.12
N GLY A 365 18.82 41.38 17.08
CA GLY A 365 19.62 42.61 17.25
C GLY A 365 20.12 42.87 18.67
N LEU A 366 19.67 42.10 19.67
CA LEU A 366 20.05 42.29 21.09
C LEU A 366 21.10 41.27 21.55
N CYS A 367 20.91 39.99 21.24
CA CYS A 367 21.82 38.92 21.68
C CYS A 367 22.66 38.31 20.56
N GLY A 368 22.43 38.70 19.29
CA GLY A 368 23.14 38.14 18.14
C GLY A 368 22.78 36.68 17.79
N ALA A 369 21.85 36.06 18.52
CA ALA A 369 21.41 34.69 18.25
C ALA A 369 20.52 34.63 16.99
N TRP A 370 20.63 33.52 16.26
CA TRP A 370 19.82 33.23 15.08
C TRP A 370 18.59 32.41 15.49
N THR A 371 17.40 32.92 15.21
CA THR A 371 16.13 32.24 15.49
C THR A 371 15.55 31.69 14.18
N PRO A 372 15.05 30.43 14.14
CA PRO A 372 14.37 29.90 12.97
C PRO A 372 13.20 30.80 12.53
N ALA A 373 13.06 31.07 11.24
CA ALA A 373 12.05 32.03 10.75
C ALA A 373 10.61 31.60 11.08
N ALA A 374 10.30 30.30 11.09
CA ALA A 374 8.97 29.81 11.46
C ALA A 374 8.59 30.19 12.90
N GLU A 375 9.52 30.02 13.85
CA GLU A 375 9.32 30.35 15.26
C GLU A 375 9.31 31.87 15.49
N GLY A 376 10.22 32.58 14.83
CA GLY A 376 10.30 34.04 14.89
C GLY A 376 9.09 34.74 14.28
N LEU A 377 8.46 34.18 13.25
CA LEU A 377 7.25 34.72 12.64
C LEU A 377 6.00 34.45 13.45
N MET A 378 5.85 33.28 14.08
CA MET A 378 4.70 32.99 14.94
C MET A 378 4.74 33.74 16.26
N THR A 379 5.91 33.78 16.91
CA THR A 379 6.00 34.28 18.29
C THR A 379 6.48 35.72 18.37
N SER A 380 7.04 36.26 17.29
CA SER A 380 7.71 37.59 17.24
C SER A 380 8.78 37.78 18.32
N LYS A 381 9.25 36.70 18.94
CA LYS A 381 10.23 36.69 20.03
C LYS A 381 11.46 35.88 19.64
N CYS A 382 12.62 36.30 20.13
CA CYS A 382 13.85 35.56 19.97
C CYS A 382 13.84 34.28 20.84
N SER A 383 14.27 33.16 20.27
CA SER A 383 14.39 31.87 20.97
C SER A 383 15.41 31.90 22.12
N GLY A 384 16.43 32.76 22.05
CA GLY A 384 17.48 32.83 23.07
C GLY A 384 17.18 33.80 24.22
N CYS A 385 16.78 35.03 23.91
CA CYS A 385 16.60 36.09 24.92
C CYS A 385 15.14 36.49 25.17
N SER A 386 14.17 35.82 24.51
CA SER A 386 12.72 36.12 24.59
C SER A 386 12.32 37.57 24.31
N SER A 387 13.26 38.37 23.79
CA SER A 387 13.03 39.77 23.43
C SER A 387 12.38 39.87 22.06
N TRP A 388 11.66 40.97 21.83
CA TRP A 388 10.95 41.22 20.58
C TRP A 388 11.93 41.34 19.41
N LEU A 389 11.68 40.58 18.34
CA LEU A 389 12.40 40.71 17.08
C LEU A 389 11.98 42.00 16.38
N SER A 390 12.91 42.64 15.68
CA SER A 390 12.58 43.88 14.96
C SER A 390 11.60 43.58 13.81
N PRO A 391 10.49 44.33 13.67
CA PRO A 391 9.54 44.13 12.57
C PRO A 391 10.18 44.26 11.19
N SER A 392 11.23 45.09 11.07
CA SER A 392 12.02 45.24 9.85
C SER A 392 12.80 43.97 9.48
N ALA A 393 13.39 43.28 10.46
CA ALA A 393 14.11 42.02 10.21
C ALA A 393 13.15 40.90 9.79
N LEU A 394 11.99 40.78 10.45
CA LEU A 394 10.94 39.82 10.07
C LEU A 394 10.42 40.09 8.65
N ARG A 395 10.12 41.36 8.32
CA ARG A 395 9.72 41.76 6.95
C ARG A 395 10.82 41.49 5.93
N GLY A 396 12.09 41.73 6.28
CA GLY A 396 13.24 41.44 5.43
C GLY A 396 13.34 39.96 5.10
N VAL A 397 13.25 39.09 6.11
CA VAL A 397 13.28 37.63 5.93
C VAL A 397 12.08 37.13 5.13
N LEU A 398 10.87 37.65 5.37
CA LEU A 398 9.68 37.34 4.56
C LEU A 398 9.87 37.71 3.08
N ARG A 399 10.38 38.92 2.80
CA ARG A 399 10.64 39.38 1.43
C ARG A 399 11.68 38.52 0.73
N LEU A 400 12.77 38.18 1.42
CA LEU A 400 13.81 37.30 0.88
C LEU A 400 13.25 35.90 0.60
N TYR A 401 12.44 35.35 1.49
CA TYR A 401 11.82 34.05 1.30
C TYR A 401 10.80 34.04 0.16
N LEU A 402 9.93 35.06 0.07
CA LEU A 402 9.00 35.21 -1.05
C LEU A 402 9.74 35.38 -2.39
N SER A 403 10.82 36.17 -2.41
CA SER A 403 11.66 36.31 -3.60
C SER A 403 12.34 34.99 -3.97
N PHE A 404 12.81 34.21 -2.99
CA PHE A 404 13.36 32.88 -3.22
C PHE A 404 12.31 31.92 -3.83
N LEU A 405 11.08 31.90 -3.30
CA LEU A 405 10.01 31.07 -3.83
C LEU A 405 9.64 31.46 -5.26
N LEU A 406 9.50 32.76 -5.54
CA LEU A 406 9.18 33.26 -6.88
C LEU A 406 10.30 32.97 -7.87
N ASN A 407 11.56 33.22 -7.50
CA ASN A 407 12.71 32.92 -8.38
C ASN A 407 12.82 31.43 -8.66
N THR A 408 12.64 30.57 -7.64
CA THR A 408 12.67 29.11 -7.80
C THR A 408 11.55 28.61 -8.70
N PHE A 409 10.37 29.23 -8.62
CA PHE A 409 9.22 28.94 -9.47
C PHE A 409 9.47 29.36 -10.92
N HIS A 410 9.96 30.57 -11.16
CA HIS A 410 10.21 31.10 -12.51
C HIS A 410 11.38 30.42 -13.24
N ILE A 411 12.43 30.05 -12.52
CA ILE A 411 13.60 29.37 -13.10
C ILE A 411 13.27 27.90 -13.42
N HIS A 412 12.14 27.36 -12.93
CA HIS A 412 11.75 25.96 -13.08
C HIS A 412 12.93 25.03 -12.79
N THR A 413 13.33 24.99 -11.51
CA THR A 413 14.37 24.03 -11.11
C THR A 413 13.75 22.64 -10.99
N PHE A 414 14.34 21.66 -11.65
CA PHE A 414 13.87 20.29 -11.60
C PHE A 414 14.81 19.43 -10.77
N ARG A 415 14.28 18.37 -10.15
CA ARG A 415 15.07 17.36 -9.45
C ARG A 415 14.72 15.97 -9.93
N CYS A 416 15.71 15.10 -9.98
CA CYS A 416 15.46 13.68 -10.13
C CYS A 416 14.90 13.09 -8.84
N SER A 417 13.86 12.25 -8.96
CA SER A 417 13.26 11.53 -7.83
C SER A 417 14.21 10.54 -7.13
N GLU A 418 15.25 10.05 -7.83
CA GLU A 418 16.07 8.94 -7.36
C GLU A 418 17.51 9.36 -7.06
N CYS A 419 18.15 10.11 -7.96
CA CYS A 419 19.53 10.59 -7.76
C CYS A 419 19.63 11.99 -7.14
N SER A 420 18.49 12.67 -6.92
CA SER A 420 18.41 14.05 -6.36
C SER A 420 19.24 15.13 -7.11
N SER A 421 19.78 14.81 -8.28
CA SER A 421 20.47 15.78 -9.13
C SER A 421 19.48 16.86 -9.59
N ARG A 422 19.93 18.12 -9.53
CA ARG A 422 19.15 19.29 -9.93
C ARG A 422 19.46 19.66 -11.37
N TYR A 423 18.43 20.03 -12.12
CA TYR A 423 18.51 20.46 -13.50
C TYR A 423 17.85 21.84 -13.62
N GLU A 424 18.57 22.80 -14.18
CA GLU A 424 18.02 24.12 -14.54
C GLU A 424 17.48 24.12 -15.98
N PHE A 425 18.00 23.23 -16.82
CA PHE A 425 17.57 23.07 -18.20
C PHE A 425 17.20 21.61 -18.46
N LEU A 426 16.00 21.38 -18.98
CA LEU A 426 15.64 20.07 -19.49
C LEU A 426 16.12 19.92 -20.93
N PRO A 427 16.76 18.79 -21.29
CA PRO A 427 16.94 18.44 -22.68
C PRO A 427 15.56 18.26 -23.35
N PRO A 428 15.44 18.53 -24.67
CA PRO A 428 14.18 18.35 -25.39
C PRO A 428 13.73 16.88 -25.26
N GLY A 429 12.63 16.67 -24.54
CA GLY A 429 12.00 15.36 -24.35
C GLY A 429 10.95 15.08 -25.43
N PRO A 430 10.45 13.83 -25.50
CA PRO A 430 9.43 13.45 -26.48
C PRO A 430 8.16 14.30 -26.32
N LEU A 431 7.71 14.95 -27.39
CA LEU A 431 6.51 15.81 -27.44
C LEU A 431 5.17 15.06 -27.31
N SER A 432 5.17 13.85 -26.76
CA SER A 432 3.93 13.11 -26.53
C SER A 432 3.26 13.57 -25.24
N SER A 433 1.97 13.92 -25.32
CA SER A 433 1.13 14.21 -24.16
C SER A 433 1.20 13.06 -23.14
N GLY A 434 1.60 13.35 -21.90
CA GLY A 434 1.70 12.37 -20.81
C GLY A 434 3.06 11.68 -20.64
N ALA A 435 4.08 11.99 -21.45
CA ALA A 435 5.42 11.44 -21.21
C ALA A 435 6.13 12.15 -20.04
N SER A 436 6.40 11.40 -18.97
CA SER A 436 7.26 11.88 -17.88
C SER A 436 8.70 11.99 -18.36
N LEU A 437 9.31 13.16 -18.18
CA LEU A 437 10.72 13.38 -18.47
C LEU A 437 11.57 12.50 -17.55
N ARG A 438 12.41 11.66 -18.16
CA ARG A 438 13.33 10.78 -17.44
C ARG A 438 14.65 11.51 -17.17
N CYS A 439 15.24 11.23 -16.02
CA CYS A 439 16.50 11.80 -15.62
C CYS A 439 17.62 11.33 -16.57
N PRO A 440 18.37 12.24 -17.22
CA PRO A 440 19.41 11.87 -18.17
C PRO A 440 20.63 11.20 -17.51
N LEU A 441 20.81 11.37 -16.20
CA LEU A 441 21.95 10.78 -15.46
C LEU A 441 21.67 9.36 -14.96
N CYS A 442 20.41 9.01 -14.67
CA CYS A 442 20.09 7.71 -14.06
C CYS A 442 19.03 6.89 -14.79
N GLU A 443 18.33 7.47 -15.78
CA GLU A 443 17.28 6.87 -16.65
C GLU A 443 16.08 6.20 -15.95
N ARG A 444 16.16 6.02 -14.64
CA ARG A 444 15.17 5.39 -13.75
C ARG A 444 14.29 6.42 -13.07
N GLY A 445 14.88 7.54 -12.63
CA GLY A 445 14.17 8.59 -11.92
C GLY A 445 13.37 9.50 -12.85
N LYS A 446 12.19 9.90 -12.38
CA LYS A 446 11.38 10.95 -13.02
C LYS A 446 11.95 12.31 -12.66
N VAL A 447 11.99 13.21 -13.63
CA VAL A 447 12.34 14.61 -13.42
C VAL A 447 11.08 15.32 -12.94
N VAL A 448 11.10 15.76 -11.69
CA VAL A 448 9.97 16.43 -11.03
C VAL A 448 10.35 17.87 -10.75
N ASP A 449 9.42 18.80 -10.97
CA ASP A 449 9.59 20.20 -10.55
C ASP A 449 9.92 20.26 -9.05
N CYS A 450 10.97 20.99 -8.68
CA CYS A 450 11.29 21.25 -7.27
C CYS A 450 10.16 22.02 -6.58
N LEU A 451 9.48 22.89 -7.32
CA LEU A 451 8.40 23.73 -6.82
C LEU A 451 7.20 23.74 -7.78
N PRO A 452 6.33 22.71 -7.72
CA PRO A 452 5.10 22.69 -8.50
C PRO A 452 4.11 23.77 -8.00
N PRO A 453 3.16 24.24 -8.82
CA PRO A 453 2.20 25.29 -8.44
C PRO A 453 1.42 24.98 -7.16
N GLN A 454 1.10 23.70 -6.94
CA GLN A 454 0.40 23.23 -5.74
C GLN A 454 1.24 23.40 -4.47
N LEU A 455 2.56 23.14 -4.55
CA LEU A 455 3.45 23.29 -3.40
C LEU A 455 3.71 24.77 -3.11
N LEU A 456 3.82 25.62 -4.13
CA LEU A 456 3.88 27.07 -3.97
C LEU A 456 2.65 27.59 -3.21
N TYR A 457 1.44 27.21 -3.66
CA TYR A 457 0.20 27.59 -2.99
C TYR A 457 0.19 27.14 -1.52
N PHE A 458 0.62 25.91 -1.27
CA PHE A 458 0.68 25.35 0.08
C PHE A 458 1.67 26.10 0.99
N GLN A 459 2.85 26.48 0.48
CA GLN A 459 3.83 27.29 1.22
C GLN A 459 3.33 28.72 1.49
N LEU A 460 2.62 29.34 0.54
CA LEU A 460 2.00 30.65 0.75
C LEU A 460 0.89 30.58 1.81
N GLN A 461 0.12 29.51 1.83
CA GLN A 461 -0.88 29.29 2.87
C GLN A 461 -0.25 29.05 4.24
N HIS A 462 0.88 28.35 4.30
CA HIS A 462 1.66 28.22 5.54
C HIS A 462 2.13 29.60 6.04
N LEU A 463 2.70 30.45 5.18
CA LEU A 463 3.08 31.81 5.56
C LEU A 463 1.88 32.62 6.07
N ARG A 464 0.73 32.51 5.41
CA ARG A 464 -0.51 33.16 5.86
C ARG A 464 -0.95 32.63 7.24
N PHE A 465 -0.79 31.34 7.51
CA PHE A 465 -1.10 30.76 8.82
C PHE A 465 -0.15 31.28 9.91
N LEU A 466 1.15 31.37 9.63
CA LEU A 466 2.14 31.89 10.59
C LEU A 466 1.93 33.36 10.94
N LEU A 467 1.36 34.16 10.01
CA LEU A 467 1.11 35.59 10.19
C LEU A 467 -0.30 35.90 10.73
N ALA A 468 -1.22 34.93 10.72
CA ALA A 468 -2.60 35.11 11.16
C ALA A 468 -2.83 34.73 12.63
N ASN A 469 -1.87 34.06 13.26
CA ASN A 469 -1.77 33.88 14.71
C ASN A 469 -0.83 34.95 15.27
#